data_AF-X1JQ79-F1
#
_entry.id   AF-X1JQ79-F1
#
_cell.length_a   1.000
_cell.length_b   1.000
_cell.length_c   1.000
_cell.angle_alpha   90.00
_cell.angle_beta   90.00
_cell.angle_gamma   90.00
#
_symmetry.space_group_name_H-M   'P 1'
#
loop_
_entity.id
_entity.type
_entity.pdbx_description
1 polymer ?
#
loop_
_entity_poly.entity_id
_entity_poly.type
_entity_poly.pdbx_seq_one_letter_code
_entity_poly.pdbx_strand_id
1 'polypeptide(L)' 'MTKKIKEKIAVLLGGPSSEREISIKSGTAVHEALLSLGLDVVCIDVSDNPVEQ' A
#
# COMPACT_ATOMS: atom_id res chain seq x y z
N MET A 1 -21.43 22.69 5.30
CA MET A 1 -21.20 21.31 4.80
C MET A 1 -19.72 20.99 4.93
N THR A 2 -19.33 20.23 5.96
CA THR A 2 -17.93 19.82 6.15
C THR A 2 -17.61 18.69 5.17
N LYS A 3 -16.67 18.96 4.25
CA LYS A 3 -16.16 17.96 3.31
C LYS A 3 -15.49 16.85 4.13
N LYS A 4 -16.12 15.69 4.23
CA LYS A 4 -15.52 14.50 4.84
C LYS A 4 -14.41 14.04 3.88
N ILE A 5 -13.16 14.39 4.18
CA ILE A 5 -12.02 13.90 3.40
C ILE A 5 -11.96 12.40 3.65
N LYS A 6 -12.21 11.60 2.62
CA LYS A 6 -11.82 10.18 2.63
C LYS A 6 -10.32 10.18 2.33
N GLU A 7 -9.51 10.15 3.39
CA GLU A 7 -8.07 10.00 3.25
C GLU A 7 -7.78 8.59 2.73
N LYS A 8 -7.13 8.51 1.58
CA LYS A 8 -6.76 7.25 0.93
C LYS A 8 -5.34 6.90 1.33
N ILE A 9 -5.12 5.67 1.78
CA ILE A 9 -3.83 5.18 2.25
C ILE A 9 -3.19 4.32 1.16
N ALA A 10 -1.94 4.60 0.82
CA ALA A 10 -1.15 3.72 -0.05
C ALA A 10 -0.15 2.93 0.79
N VAL A 11 -0.16 1.62 0.65
CA VAL A 11 0.87 0.72 1.19
C VAL A 11 1.85 0.40 0.07
N LEU A 12 3.08 0.90 0.21
CA LEU A 12 4.16 0.60 -0.72
C LEU A 12 4.77 -0.75 -0.35
N LEU A 13 4.94 -1.62 -1.35
CA LEU A 13 5.49 -2.96 -1.17
C LEU A 13 6.34 -3.36 -2.38
N GLY A 14 7.04 -4.48 -2.29
CA GLY A 14 7.92 -4.97 -3.36
C GLY A 14 9.23 -4.16 -3.45
N GLY A 15 9.50 -3.60 -4.62
CA GLY A 15 10.76 -2.92 -4.95
C GLY A 15 11.80 -3.80 -5.68
N PRO A 16 12.92 -3.19 -6.12
CA PRO A 16 13.95 -3.84 -6.95
C PRO A 16 14.99 -4.66 -6.16
N SER A 17 14.89 -4.72 -4.83
CA SER A 17 15.82 -5.45 -3.96
C SER A 17 15.63 -6.97 -4.03
N SER A 18 16.68 -7.74 -3.70
CA SER A 18 16.59 -9.18 -3.45
C SER A 18 15.61 -9.56 -2.32
N GLU A 19 15.25 -8.61 -1.46
CA GLU A 19 14.26 -8.79 -0.37
C GLU A 19 12.80 -8.59 -0.83
N ARG A 20 12.56 -8.45 -2.14
CA ARG A 20 11.26 -8.20 -2.75
C ARG A 20 10.11 -9.04 -2.18
N GLU A 21 10.27 -10.36 -2.13
CA GLU A 21 9.21 -11.25 -1.65
C GLU A 21 8.88 -11.02 -0.18
N ILE A 22 9.88 -10.65 0.63
CA ILE A 22 9.70 -10.28 2.04
C ILE A 22 8.92 -8.96 2.15
N SER A 23 9.27 -7.97 1.33
CA SER A 23 8.56 -6.67 1.25
C SER A 23 7.11 -6.81 0.81
N ILE A 24 6.83 -7.69 -0.17
CA ILE A 24 5.45 -8.02 -0.57
C ILE A 24 4.69 -8.65 0.60
N LYS A 25 5.28 -9.66 1.26
CA LYS A 25 4.64 -10.37 2.37
C LYS A 25 4.28 -9.44 3.53
N SER A 26 5.20 -8.59 3.96
CA SER A 26 4.96 -7.64 5.04
C SER A 26 3.98 -6.53 4.63
N GLY A 27 4.10 -6.01 3.41
CA GLY A 27 3.17 -5.02 2.85
C GLY A 27 1.73 -5.52 2.76
N THR A 28 1.52 -6.76 2.29
CA THR A 28 0.19 -7.38 2.26
C THR A 28 -0.41 -7.51 3.66
N ALA A 29 0.37 -7.92 4.66
CA ALA A 29 -0.12 -8.03 6.03
C ALA A 29 -0.55 -6.66 6.61
N VAL A 30 0.19 -5.59 6.31
CA VAL A 30 -0.19 -4.22 6.70
C VAL A 30 -1.47 -3.78 5.98
N HIS A 31 -1.59 -4.05 4.69
CA HIS A 31 -2.79 -3.72 3.91
C HIS A 31 -4.04 -4.42 4.47
N GLU A 32 -3.96 -5.72 4.76
CA GLU A 32 -5.06 -6.48 5.37
C GLU A 32 -5.45 -5.94 6.74
N ALA A 33 -4.47 -5.58 7.58
CA ALA A 33 -4.72 -4.98 8.88
C ALA A 33 -5.46 -3.63 8.74
N LEU A 34 -5.04 -2.77 7.81
CA LEU A 34 -5.70 -1.48 7.57
C LEU A 34 -7.11 -1.64 6.96
N LEU A 35 -7.31 -2.59 6.05
CA LEU A 35 -8.63 -2.93 5.53
C LEU A 35 -9.56 -3.43 6.64
N SER A 36 -9.05 -4.22 7.59
CA SER A 36 -9.86 -4.71 8.72
C SER A 36 -10.38 -3.59 9.63
N LEU A 37 -9.72 -2.42 9.60
CA LEU A 37 -10.15 -1.20 10.31
C LEU A 37 -11.17 -0.37 9.49
N GLY A 38 -11.57 -0.81 8.30
CA GLY A 38 -12.52 -0.12 7.43
C GLY A 38 -11.94 1.10 6.70
N LEU A 39 -10.62 1.17 6.55
CA LEU A 39 -9.92 2.26 5.88
C LEU A 39 -9.92 2.05 4.34
N ASP A 40 -9.81 3.15 3.59
CA ASP A 40 -9.65 3.14 2.13
C ASP A 40 -8.15 3.00 1.79
N VAL A 41 -7.73 1.77 1.46
CA VAL A 41 -6.32 1.40 1.32
C VAL A 41 -6.08 0.78 -0.04
N VAL A 42 -4.93 1.09 -0.65
CA VAL A 42 -4.43 0.46 -1.88
C VAL A 42 -2.99 -0.01 -1.70
N CYS A 43 -2.62 -1.08 -2.38
CA CYS A 43 -1.22 -1.51 -2.49
C CYS A 43 -0.58 -0.94 -3.76
N ILE A 44 0.68 -0.51 -3.66
CA ILE A 44 1.49 -0.08 -4.81
C ILE A 44 2.80 -0.86 -4.76
N ASP A 45 3.04 -1.67 -5.79
CA ASP A 45 4.29 -2.39 -5.93
C ASP A 45 5.33 -1.52 -6.63
N VAL A 46 6.35 -1.07 -5.90
CA VAL A 46 7.37 -0.12 -6.41
C VAL A 46 8.50 -0.81 -7.20
N SER A 47 8.18 -1.90 -7.89
CA SER A 47 9.10 -2.66 -8.76
C SER A 47 9.62 -1.82 -9.92
N ASP A 48 8.68 -1.13 -10.55
CA ASP A 48 8.88 -0.26 -11.69
C ASP A 48 8.80 1.18 -11.20
N ASN A 49 9.12 2.13 -12.07
CA ASN A 49 9.14 3.55 -11.74
C ASN A 49 7.85 3.97 -11.00
N PRO A 50 7.90 4.25 -9.67
CA PRO A 50 6.70 4.44 -8.86
C PRO A 50 5.94 5.74 -9.19
N VAL A 51 6.50 6.56 -10.07
CA VAL A 51 5.90 7.80 -10.57
C VAL A 51 4.90 7.53 -11.70
N GLU A 52 4.94 6.37 -12.35
CA GLU A 52 4.14 6.06 -13.56
C GLU A 52 2.99 5.05 -13.32
N GLN A 53 2.75 4.63 -12.07
CA GLN A 53 1.77 3.58 -11.70
C GLN A 53 0.38 4.10 -11.32
#